data_AF-A0A970M684-F1
#
_entry.id   AF-A0A970M684-F1
#
_cell.length_a   1.000
_cell.length_b   1.000
_cell.length_c   1.000
_cell.angle_alpha   90.00
_cell.angle_beta   90.00
_cell.angle_gamma   90.00
#
_symmetry.space_group_name_H-M   'P 1'
#
loop_
_entity.id
_entity.type
_entity.pdbx_description
1 polymer ?
#
loop_
_entity_poly.entity_id
_entity_poly.type
_entity_poly.pdbx_seq_one_letter_code
_entity_poly.pdbx_strand_id
1 'polypeptide(L)'
;MQDDKICRSPLTKGGNSSRILKYSQNNTVTRHHLRHTLASLLPHKRQNVALAYFSHRRSIVKQKRASKGFTLIELMVVVGVIAILATVALVSYRRYSEKAYDAEATSVLADIRIKQEAYRATFHQYFDAREWLPDGSPGREGRNWPGNDAWRMAGLNPDNGLYFSYFVAAGAPGEDPPEPFDDVGLDSANDFWFAAQALQDLDGNGKCAGFEIYAGKADIIPLPEGEVDCP
;
A
#
# COMPACT_ATOMS: atom_id res chain seq x y z
N MET A 1 15.83 27.52 58.86
CA MET A 1 14.53 26.85 59.06
C MET A 1 13.74 27.08 57.79
N GLN A 2 13.91 26.19 56.81
CA GLN A 2 13.01 25.07 56.47
C GLN A 2 11.72 25.60 55.79
N ASP A 3 11.30 25.20 54.59
CA ASP A 3 11.65 24.05 53.76
C ASP A 3 11.38 24.33 52.27
N ASP A 4 12.32 23.88 51.43
CA ASP A 4 12.18 23.69 49.99
C ASP A 4 11.36 22.43 49.67
N LYS A 5 10.38 22.49 48.75
CA LYS A 5 9.97 21.30 47.95
C LYS A 5 9.64 21.67 46.51
N ILE A 6 10.68 21.47 45.69
CA ILE A 6 10.71 21.40 44.23
C ILE A 6 10.00 20.11 43.78
N CYS A 7 9.00 20.23 42.92
CA CYS A 7 8.49 19.10 42.14
C CYS A 7 9.35 18.91 40.89
N ARG A 8 10.31 17.98 40.94
CA ARG A 8 10.93 17.36 39.76
C ARG A 8 10.59 15.87 39.75
N SER A 9 10.01 15.40 38.66
CA SER A 9 9.78 13.98 38.38
C SER A 9 11.08 13.29 37.97
N PRO A 10 11.29 12.01 38.33
CA PRO A 10 12.54 11.30 38.07
C PRO A 10 12.57 10.58 36.72
N LEU A 11 13.71 10.70 36.04
CA LEU A 11 14.17 9.85 34.95
C LEU A 11 14.35 8.41 35.44
N THR A 12 13.66 7.43 34.84
CA THR A 12 13.99 6.01 35.01
C THR A 12 14.78 5.50 33.81
N LYS A 13 16.09 5.33 34.00
CA LYS A 13 16.93 4.42 33.20
C LYS A 13 16.71 2.99 33.69
N GLY A 14 16.44 2.07 32.76
CA GLY A 14 16.50 0.62 32.93
C GLY A 14 16.22 0.04 31.54
N GLY A 15 17.06 -0.78 30.93
CA GLY A 15 17.72 -1.92 31.51
C GLY A 15 17.37 -3.11 30.63
N ASN A 16 18.25 -3.37 29.67
CA ASN A 16 18.28 -4.45 28.69
C ASN A 16 17.70 -5.80 29.18
N SER A 17 16.77 -6.41 28.43
CA SER A 17 16.48 -7.85 28.53
C SER A 17 15.73 -8.39 27.31
N SER A 18 16.50 -8.68 26.26
CA SER A 18 16.08 -9.55 25.16
C SER A 18 15.99 -10.99 25.66
N ARG A 19 14.77 -11.45 26.00
CA ARG A 19 14.51 -12.86 26.37
C ARG A 19 14.17 -13.67 25.13
N ILE A 20 15.20 -14.29 24.53
CA ILE A 20 15.07 -15.30 23.49
C ILE A 20 14.64 -16.62 24.15
N LEU A 21 13.42 -17.07 23.86
CA LEU A 21 12.95 -18.41 24.23
C LEU A 21 13.58 -19.44 23.28
N LYS A 22 14.53 -20.23 23.78
CA LYS A 22 15.07 -21.43 23.11
C LYS A 22 14.19 -22.63 23.43
N TYR A 23 13.64 -23.27 22.41
CA TYR A 23 12.90 -24.53 22.52
C TYR A 23 13.89 -25.72 22.54
N SER A 24 13.77 -26.57 23.56
CA SER A 24 14.65 -27.71 23.85
C SER A 24 14.15 -28.98 23.17
N GLN A 25 15.02 -29.62 22.37
CA GLN A 25 14.79 -30.94 21.77
C GLN A 25 15.19 -32.03 22.76
N ASN A 26 14.22 -32.76 23.32
CA ASN A 26 14.47 -33.94 24.15
C ASN A 26 14.00 -35.19 23.41
N ASN A 27 14.93 -36.01 22.91
CA ASN A 27 14.63 -37.29 22.29
C ASN A 27 15.66 -38.35 22.71
N THR A 28 15.27 -39.20 23.66
CA THR A 28 15.96 -40.48 23.98
C THR A 28 14.99 -41.38 24.72
N VAL A 29 14.91 -42.67 24.34
CA VAL A 29 14.78 -43.87 25.20
C VAL A 29 14.78 -45.10 24.27
N THR A 30 15.93 -45.77 24.08
CA THR A 30 16.44 -47.02 24.71
C THR A 30 15.90 -48.35 24.16
N ARG A 31 16.84 -49.17 23.65
CA ARG A 31 16.73 -50.58 23.26
C ARG A 31 16.57 -51.49 24.48
N HIS A 32 15.74 -52.53 24.37
CA HIS A 32 15.76 -53.68 25.26
C HIS A 32 16.19 -54.96 24.52
N HIS A 33 17.24 -55.59 25.05
CA HIS A 33 17.63 -56.98 24.79
C HIS A 33 16.82 -57.94 25.67
N LEU A 34 16.54 -59.16 25.18
CA LEU A 34 16.79 -60.42 25.91
C LEU A 34 16.51 -61.66 25.04
N ARG A 35 17.46 -62.60 25.07
CA ARG A 35 17.47 -63.92 24.44
C ARG A 35 17.13 -64.98 25.49
N HIS A 36 16.28 -65.95 25.19
CA HIS A 36 16.14 -67.28 25.83
C HIS A 36 15.40 -68.16 24.79
N THR A 37 15.61 -69.46 24.54
CA THR A 37 16.18 -70.61 25.26
C THR A 37 16.30 -71.79 24.26
N LEU A 38 17.28 -72.68 24.45
CA LEU A 38 17.46 -73.95 23.72
C LEU A 38 16.68 -75.09 24.39
N ALA A 39 16.00 -75.95 23.61
CA ALA A 39 15.58 -77.32 23.97
C ALA A 39 15.12 -78.06 22.69
N SER A 40 15.95 -78.91 22.08
CA SER A 40 16.05 -80.36 22.31
C SER A 40 14.97 -81.22 21.62
N LEU A 41 15.40 -81.87 20.52
CA LEU A 41 15.15 -83.26 20.09
C LEU A 41 13.71 -83.82 20.11
N LEU A 42 13.25 -84.27 18.93
CA LEU A 42 12.88 -85.66 18.62
C LEU A 42 12.79 -85.87 17.08
N PRO A 43 13.19 -87.02 16.53
CA PRO A 43 13.05 -87.35 15.11
C PRO A 43 11.75 -88.12 14.86
N HIS A 44 11.03 -87.83 13.77
CA HIS A 44 10.17 -88.85 13.18
C HIS A 44 10.01 -88.73 11.66
N LYS A 45 10.21 -89.89 11.06
CA LYS A 45 10.26 -90.30 9.68
C LYS A 45 8.90 -90.12 8.96
N ARG A 46 8.97 -89.58 7.74
CA ARG A 46 8.10 -89.80 6.56
C ARG A 46 6.58 -89.61 6.73
N GLN A 47 6.00 -88.77 5.87
CA GLN A 47 5.07 -89.20 4.81
C GLN A 47 4.67 -88.04 3.90
N ASN A 48 4.74 -88.30 2.60
CA ASN A 48 4.22 -87.46 1.53
C ASN A 48 2.70 -87.31 1.69
N VAL A 49 2.21 -86.07 1.74
CA VAL A 49 0.92 -85.73 1.14
C VAL A 49 1.10 -84.40 0.42
N ALA A 50 1.22 -84.48 -0.90
CA ALA A 50 1.06 -83.34 -1.78
C ALA A 50 -0.39 -82.84 -1.67
N LEU A 51 -0.66 -81.96 -0.71
CA LEU A 51 -1.86 -81.13 -0.76
C LEU A 51 -1.51 -79.93 -1.63
N ALA A 52 -1.92 -80.03 -2.89
CA ALA A 52 -1.96 -78.96 -3.85
C ALA A 52 -2.82 -77.81 -3.30
N TYR A 53 -2.22 -76.94 -2.48
CA TYR A 53 -2.72 -75.59 -2.32
C TYR A 53 -2.30 -74.83 -3.58
N PHE A 54 -3.18 -74.85 -4.57
CA PHE A 54 -3.13 -73.92 -5.69
C PHE A 54 -3.23 -72.51 -5.09
N SER A 55 -2.09 -71.93 -4.75
CA SER A 55 -2.01 -70.52 -4.40
C SER A 55 -2.39 -69.76 -5.67
N HIS A 56 -3.64 -69.32 -5.74
CA HIS A 56 -4.02 -68.24 -6.64
C HIS A 56 -3.25 -67.01 -6.16
N ARG A 57 -2.00 -66.89 -6.62
CA ARG A 57 -1.19 -65.69 -6.50
C ARG A 57 -1.88 -64.65 -7.37
N ARG A 58 -2.87 -63.95 -6.80
CA ARG A 58 -3.41 -62.73 -7.40
C ARG A 58 -2.21 -61.80 -7.54
N SER A 59 -1.68 -61.69 -8.75
CA SER A 59 -0.75 -60.62 -9.06
C SER A 59 -1.54 -59.34 -8.91
N ILE A 60 -1.29 -58.61 -7.82
CA ILE A 60 -1.71 -57.22 -7.73
C ILE A 60 -0.87 -56.53 -8.80
N VAL A 61 -1.42 -56.39 -10.01
CA VAL A 61 -0.82 -55.61 -11.08
C VAL A 61 -0.72 -54.20 -10.53
N LYS A 62 0.47 -53.84 -10.07
CA LYS A 62 0.82 -52.46 -9.67
C LYS A 62 0.69 -51.63 -10.94
N GLN A 63 -0.45 -50.97 -11.13
CA GLN A 63 -0.61 -49.99 -12.20
C GLN A 63 0.49 -48.95 -12.01
N LYS A 64 1.47 -48.93 -12.92
CA LYS A 64 2.40 -47.81 -13.02
C LYS A 64 1.52 -46.61 -13.37
N ARG A 65 1.33 -45.69 -12.42
CA ARG A 65 0.79 -44.37 -12.75
C ARG A 65 1.74 -43.79 -13.79
N ALA A 66 1.27 -43.65 -15.03
CA ALA A 66 2.06 -42.99 -16.05
C ALA A 66 2.25 -41.56 -15.59
N SER A 67 3.49 -41.20 -15.25
CA SER A 67 3.88 -39.82 -15.03
C SER A 67 3.71 -39.08 -16.35
N LYS A 68 2.57 -38.40 -16.52
CA LYS A 68 2.32 -37.52 -17.65
C LYS A 68 3.24 -36.31 -17.50
N GLY A 69 4.19 -36.16 -18.42
CA GLY A 69 4.99 -34.94 -18.55
C GLY A 69 4.22 -33.90 -19.35
N PHE A 70 4.44 -32.61 -19.05
CA PHE A 70 3.95 -31.51 -19.87
C PHE A 70 4.56 -31.56 -21.27
N THR A 71 3.76 -31.25 -22.29
CA THR A 71 4.27 -31.13 -23.66
C THR A 71 4.76 -29.71 -23.93
N LEU A 72 5.74 -29.55 -24.83
CA LEU A 72 6.21 -28.22 -25.24
C LEU A 72 5.09 -27.38 -25.86
N ILE A 73 4.20 -28.03 -26.64
CA ILE A 73 3.06 -27.37 -27.28
C ILE A 73 2.04 -26.86 -26.25
N GLU A 74 1.81 -27.59 -25.17
CA GLU A 74 0.92 -27.20 -24.07
C GLU A 74 1.44 -25.93 -23.38
N LEU A 75 2.75 -25.81 -23.22
CA LEU A 75 3.37 -24.57 -22.72
C LEU A 75 3.25 -23.42 -23.71
N MET A 76 3.45 -23.66 -25.02
CA MET A 76 3.38 -22.61 -26.04
C MET A 76 2.00 -21.95 -26.10
N VAL A 77 0.93 -22.76 -26.02
CA VAL A 77 -0.43 -22.24 -26.02
C VAL A 77 -0.69 -21.42 -24.74
N VAL A 78 -0.25 -21.91 -23.57
CA VAL A 78 -0.43 -21.19 -22.30
C VAL A 78 0.25 -19.83 -22.31
N VAL A 79 1.51 -19.75 -22.76
CA VAL A 79 2.24 -18.47 -22.85
C VAL A 79 1.58 -17.54 -23.86
N GLY A 80 1.11 -18.07 -24.99
CA GLY A 80 0.38 -17.30 -26.00
C GLY A 80 -0.90 -16.65 -25.43
N VAL A 81 -1.69 -17.41 -24.66
CA VAL A 81 -2.90 -16.89 -24.01
C VAL A 81 -2.55 -15.83 -22.94
N ILE A 82 -1.54 -16.08 -22.12
CA ILE A 82 -1.11 -15.11 -21.09
C ILE A 82 -0.62 -13.80 -21.73
N ALA A 83 0.09 -13.85 -22.86
CA ALA A 83 0.55 -12.66 -23.55
C ALA A 83 -0.61 -11.77 -24.03
N ILE A 84 -1.68 -12.36 -24.56
CA ILE A 84 -2.88 -11.63 -24.99
C ILE A 84 -3.63 -11.04 -23.78
N LEU A 85 -3.77 -11.80 -22.70
CA LEU A 85 -4.46 -11.30 -21.49
C LEU A 85 -3.67 -10.15 -20.84
N ALA A 86 -2.34 -10.23 -20.80
CA ALA A 86 -1.49 -9.23 -20.19
C ALA A 86 -1.59 -7.85 -20.87
N THR A 87 -1.68 -7.81 -22.21
CA THR A 87 -1.78 -6.54 -22.94
C THR A 87 -3.09 -5.81 -22.67
N VAL A 88 -4.21 -6.53 -22.65
CA VAL A 88 -5.54 -5.96 -22.32
C VAL A 88 -5.59 -5.52 -20.86
N ALA A 89 -5.06 -6.34 -19.94
CA ALA A 89 -5.05 -6.03 -18.52
C ALA A 89 -4.28 -4.74 -18.21
N LEU A 90 -3.16 -4.48 -18.89
CA LEU A 90 -2.33 -3.30 -18.64
C LEU A 90 -3.07 -1.99 -18.94
N VAL A 91 -3.76 -1.88 -20.07
CA VAL A 91 -4.49 -0.65 -20.43
C VAL A 91 -5.65 -0.41 -19.47
N SER A 92 -6.38 -1.47 -19.10
CA SER A 92 -7.46 -1.38 -18.10
C SER A 92 -6.94 -0.97 -16.73
N TYR A 93 -5.80 -1.50 -16.32
CA TYR A 93 -5.19 -1.18 -15.03
C TYR A 93 -4.73 0.28 -14.94
N ARG A 94 -4.16 0.83 -16.03
CA ARG A 94 -3.77 2.26 -16.08
C ARG A 94 -4.95 3.18 -15.83
N ARG A 95 -6.06 2.98 -16.55
CA ARG A 95 -7.29 3.77 -16.36
C ARG A 95 -7.90 3.63 -14.97
N TYR A 96 -7.79 2.45 -14.37
CA TYR A 96 -8.25 2.24 -13.00
C TYR A 96 -7.39 3.02 -11.99
N SER A 97 -6.07 3.05 -12.21
CA SER A 97 -5.12 3.76 -11.36
C SER A 97 -5.31 5.28 -11.48
N GLU A 98 -5.44 5.80 -12.71
CA GLU A 98 -5.73 7.22 -12.98
C GLU A 98 -6.98 7.70 -12.23
N LYS A 99 -8.09 6.94 -12.30
CA LYS A 99 -9.30 7.26 -11.54
C LYS A 99 -9.11 7.25 -10.02
N ALA A 100 -8.22 6.40 -9.51
CA ALA A 100 -7.91 6.38 -8.09
C ALA A 100 -7.11 7.63 -7.69
N TYR A 101 -6.22 8.11 -8.57
CA TYR A 101 -5.47 9.35 -8.36
C TYR A 101 -6.40 10.57 -8.40
N ASP A 102 -7.32 10.64 -9.36
CA ASP A 102 -8.32 11.72 -9.43
C ASP A 102 -9.21 11.76 -8.17
N ALA A 103 -9.58 10.59 -7.66
CA ALA A 103 -10.36 10.47 -6.42
C ALA A 103 -9.59 10.99 -5.20
N GLU A 104 -8.27 10.79 -5.16
CA GLU A 104 -7.41 11.40 -4.14
C GLU A 104 -7.43 12.92 -4.25
N ALA A 105 -7.10 13.47 -5.43
CA ALA A 105 -7.02 14.91 -5.65
C ALA A 105 -8.31 15.63 -5.26
N THR A 106 -9.43 15.09 -5.71
CA THR A 106 -10.75 15.65 -5.40
C THR A 106 -11.09 15.56 -3.91
N SER A 107 -10.72 14.46 -3.24
CA SER A 107 -10.89 14.31 -1.80
C SER A 107 -10.04 15.31 -1.00
N VAL A 108 -8.78 15.50 -1.38
CA VAL A 108 -7.88 16.43 -0.69
C VAL A 108 -8.28 17.88 -0.95
N LEU A 109 -8.65 18.26 -2.17
CA LEU A 109 -9.15 19.60 -2.47
C LEU A 109 -10.46 19.91 -1.74
N ALA A 110 -11.35 18.93 -1.58
CA ALA A 110 -12.55 19.09 -0.77
C ALA A 110 -12.21 19.34 0.71
N ASP A 111 -11.23 18.62 1.26
CA ASP A 111 -10.76 18.86 2.63
C ASP A 111 -10.10 20.25 2.75
N ILE A 112 -9.25 20.65 1.80
CA ILE A 112 -8.64 21.99 1.72
C ILE A 112 -9.71 23.07 1.83
N ARG A 113 -10.81 22.96 1.06
CA ARG A 113 -11.91 23.93 1.14
C ARG A 113 -12.56 23.96 2.52
N ILE A 114 -12.84 22.81 3.11
CA ILE A 114 -13.43 22.74 4.46
C ILE A 114 -12.51 23.45 5.46
N LYS A 115 -11.19 23.21 5.38
CA LYS A 115 -10.20 23.87 6.24
C LYS A 115 -10.11 25.37 5.97
N GLN A 116 -10.19 25.80 4.71
CA GLN A 116 -10.22 27.22 4.34
C GLN A 116 -11.41 27.94 4.97
N GLU A 117 -12.62 27.38 4.84
CA GLU A 117 -13.82 27.98 5.43
C GLU A 117 -13.76 28.01 6.97
N ALA A 118 -13.24 26.94 7.59
CA ALA A 118 -13.02 26.91 9.04
C ALA A 118 -11.99 27.95 9.50
N TYR A 119 -10.91 28.13 8.74
CA TYR A 119 -9.88 29.12 9.01
C TYR A 119 -10.43 30.55 8.87
N ARG A 120 -11.18 30.83 7.79
CA ARG A 120 -11.88 32.12 7.60
C ARG A 120 -12.87 32.43 8.70
N ALA A 121 -13.64 31.45 9.18
CA ALA A 121 -14.57 31.63 10.29
C ALA A 121 -13.87 32.02 11.61
N THR A 122 -12.61 31.63 11.78
CA THR A 122 -11.84 31.86 13.02
C THR A 122 -10.99 33.14 12.94
N PHE A 123 -10.33 33.37 11.81
CA PHE A 123 -9.31 34.41 11.65
C PHE A 123 -9.72 35.55 10.72
N HIS A 124 -10.92 35.49 10.13
CA HIS A 124 -11.43 36.47 9.15
C HIS A 124 -10.52 36.64 7.92
N GLN A 125 -9.76 35.60 7.58
CA GLN A 125 -8.92 35.52 6.39
C GLN A 125 -8.78 34.05 6.00
N TYR A 126 -8.45 33.77 4.74
CA TYR A 126 -8.07 32.43 4.30
C TYR A 126 -6.60 32.14 4.61
N PHE A 127 -6.22 30.88 4.73
CA PHE A 127 -4.81 30.52 4.93
C PHE A 127 -4.09 30.52 3.58
N ASP A 128 -2.82 30.95 3.60
CA ASP A 128 -1.98 31.04 2.42
C ASP A 128 -0.86 30.00 2.51
N ALA A 129 -0.70 29.17 1.48
CA ALA A 129 0.31 28.11 1.42
C ALA A 129 0.87 28.01 0.00
N ARG A 130 1.72 28.98 -0.36
CA ARG A 130 2.27 29.17 -1.72
C ARG A 130 3.46 28.27 -2.05
N GLU A 131 3.56 27.14 -1.37
CA GLU A 131 4.60 26.14 -1.60
C GLU A 131 3.92 24.85 -2.07
N TRP A 132 4.38 24.35 -3.21
CA TRP A 132 3.90 23.08 -3.77
C TRP A 132 4.32 21.92 -2.88
N LEU A 133 3.34 21.19 -2.34
CA LEU A 133 3.60 20.03 -1.50
C LEU A 133 2.66 18.86 -1.84
N PRO A 134 3.18 17.62 -1.92
CA PRO A 134 4.61 17.27 -1.97
C PRO A 134 5.32 17.90 -3.17
N ASP A 135 6.64 18.05 -3.12
CA ASP A 135 7.43 18.71 -4.16
C ASP A 135 7.52 17.88 -5.45
N GLY A 136 7.66 18.57 -6.60
CA GLY A 136 8.02 17.96 -7.89
C GLY A 136 7.01 17.01 -8.50
N SER A 137 5.70 17.25 -8.32
CA SER A 137 4.61 16.54 -9.01
C SER A 137 4.79 15.01 -9.03
N PRO A 138 4.49 14.31 -7.91
CA PRO A 138 4.88 12.92 -7.59
C PRO A 138 4.62 11.84 -8.65
N GLY A 139 3.79 12.13 -9.65
CA GLY A 139 3.48 11.23 -10.76
C GLY A 139 2.94 9.91 -10.27
N ARG A 140 3.52 8.78 -10.69
CA ARG A 140 3.06 7.42 -10.33
C ARG A 140 3.69 6.84 -9.09
N GLU A 141 4.73 7.48 -8.55
CA GLU A 141 5.51 6.90 -7.44
C GLU A 141 4.86 7.18 -6.08
N GLY A 142 4.00 8.19 -6.00
CA GLY A 142 3.33 8.61 -4.77
C GLY A 142 4.32 9.21 -3.77
N ARG A 143 3.94 10.27 -3.07
CA ARG A 143 4.78 10.94 -2.07
C ARG A 143 4.06 11.00 -0.73
N ASN A 144 4.83 10.96 0.35
CA ASN A 144 4.26 11.21 1.67
C ASN A 144 4.00 12.70 1.82
N TRP A 145 3.00 13.05 2.62
CA TRP A 145 2.76 14.44 2.96
C TRP A 145 3.91 14.98 3.82
N PRO A 146 4.68 15.97 3.34
CA PRO A 146 5.83 16.48 4.09
C PRO A 146 5.43 17.33 5.29
N GLY A 147 4.26 18.00 5.22
CA GLY A 147 3.70 18.84 6.26
C GLY A 147 4.60 20.03 6.65
N ASN A 148 4.37 21.20 6.06
CA ASN A 148 5.05 22.44 6.47
C ASN A 148 4.21 23.23 7.52
N ASP A 149 4.75 24.34 8.02
CA ASP A 149 4.08 25.12 9.06
C ASP A 149 2.74 25.73 8.59
N ALA A 150 2.63 26.15 7.33
CA ALA A 150 1.39 26.71 6.79
C ALA A 150 0.24 25.67 6.80
N TRP A 151 0.52 24.47 6.30
CA TRP A 151 -0.46 23.37 6.26
C TRP A 151 -0.77 22.80 7.64
N ARG A 152 0.20 22.80 8.56
CA ARG A 152 -0.01 22.40 9.96
C ARG A 152 -0.94 23.36 10.69
N MET A 153 -0.87 24.66 10.41
CA MET A 153 -1.80 25.65 10.96
C MET A 153 -3.22 25.47 10.40
N ALA A 154 -3.36 25.11 9.12
CA ALA A 154 -4.64 24.76 8.52
C ALA A 154 -5.22 23.43 9.06
N GLY A 155 -4.41 22.61 9.71
CA GLY A 155 -4.82 21.30 10.23
C GLY A 155 -5.16 20.30 9.11
N LEU A 156 -4.54 20.45 7.94
CA LEU A 156 -4.62 19.51 6.83
C LEU A 156 -3.55 18.43 7.01
N ASN A 157 -3.95 17.16 6.97
CA ASN A 157 -3.04 16.03 7.03
C ASN A 157 -3.63 14.87 6.22
N PRO A 158 -3.48 14.89 4.89
CA PRO A 158 -3.98 13.83 4.04
C PRO A 158 -3.18 12.54 4.26
N ASP A 159 -3.75 11.40 3.85
CA ASP A 159 -3.07 10.11 3.92
C ASP A 159 -1.80 10.09 3.04
N ASN A 160 -0.86 9.21 3.39
CA ASN A 160 0.36 9.02 2.60
C ASN A 160 0.07 8.39 1.23
N GLY A 161 1.01 8.59 0.29
CA GLY A 161 0.89 8.05 -1.07
C GLY A 161 0.16 9.00 -2.01
N LEU A 162 0.45 10.30 -1.87
CA LEU A 162 -0.14 11.35 -2.67
C LEU A 162 0.45 11.37 -4.07
N TYR A 163 -0.42 11.35 -5.06
CA TYR A 163 -0.04 11.38 -6.47
C TYR A 163 -0.06 12.80 -7.05
N PHE A 164 -0.74 13.73 -6.37
CA PHE A 164 -0.80 15.15 -6.72
C PHE A 164 0.03 16.02 -5.76
N SER A 165 0.55 17.11 -6.29
CA SER A 165 1.08 18.24 -5.53
C SER A 165 -0.02 19.28 -5.35
N TYR A 166 -0.09 19.89 -4.17
CA TYR A 166 -1.11 20.87 -3.81
C TYR A 166 -0.50 22.23 -3.55
N PHE A 167 -1.18 23.27 -4.01
CA PHE A 167 -0.83 24.68 -3.82
C PHE A 167 -2.06 25.46 -3.43
N VAL A 168 -1.89 26.45 -2.54
CA VAL A 168 -2.96 27.36 -2.13
C VAL A 168 -2.44 28.79 -2.12
N ALA A 169 -3.11 29.66 -2.87
CA ALA A 169 -2.97 31.11 -2.72
C ALA A 169 -4.22 31.67 -2.05
N ALA A 170 -4.01 32.59 -1.12
CA ALA A 170 -5.07 33.42 -0.54
C ALA A 170 -4.67 34.89 -0.54
N GLY A 171 -5.67 35.76 -0.49
CA GLY A 171 -5.49 37.21 -0.46
C GLY A 171 -6.66 37.95 0.18
N ALA A 172 -6.39 39.20 0.55
CA ALA A 172 -7.36 40.13 1.12
C ALA A 172 -8.20 40.83 0.01
N PRO A 173 -9.34 41.45 0.36
CA PRO A 173 -10.07 42.29 -0.58
C PRO A 173 -9.19 43.41 -1.14
N GLY A 174 -9.18 43.54 -2.47
CA GLY A 174 -8.36 44.47 -3.22
C GLY A 174 -6.98 43.94 -3.63
N GLU A 175 -6.60 42.72 -3.21
CA GLU A 175 -5.40 42.04 -3.69
C GLU A 175 -5.76 41.13 -4.86
N ASP A 176 -5.12 41.33 -6.01
CA ASP A 176 -5.35 40.48 -7.17
C ASP A 176 -4.71 39.09 -6.99
N PRO A 177 -5.41 38.00 -7.39
CA PRO A 177 -4.81 36.67 -7.39
C PRO A 177 -3.57 36.60 -8.30
N PRO A 178 -2.51 35.88 -7.87
CA PRO A 178 -1.35 35.66 -8.74
C PRO A 178 -1.73 34.69 -9.87
N GLU A 179 -0.95 34.72 -10.96
CA GLU A 179 -1.00 33.66 -11.97
C GLU A 179 -0.81 32.27 -11.32
N PRO A 180 -1.56 31.23 -11.74
CA PRO A 180 -2.50 31.20 -12.87
C PRO A 180 -3.97 31.55 -12.49
N PHE A 181 -4.23 32.22 -11.37
CA PHE A 181 -5.58 32.43 -10.82
C PHE A 181 -6.19 33.80 -11.12
N ASP A 182 -5.58 34.60 -11.99
CA ASP A 182 -5.92 36.00 -12.25
C ASP A 182 -7.26 36.19 -12.99
N ASP A 183 -7.70 35.23 -13.82
CA ASP A 183 -8.95 35.31 -14.61
C ASP A 183 -10.02 34.27 -14.22
N VAL A 184 -10.02 33.83 -12.96
CA VAL A 184 -10.88 32.71 -12.52
C VAL A 184 -12.24 33.15 -11.95
N GLY A 185 -12.58 34.43 -12.12
CA GLY A 185 -13.87 35.01 -11.70
C GLY A 185 -14.06 35.09 -10.18
N LEU A 186 -12.97 35.31 -9.44
CA LEU A 186 -13.02 35.62 -8.01
C LEU A 186 -13.44 37.09 -7.79
N ASP A 187 -14.25 37.37 -6.78
CA ASP A 187 -14.57 38.74 -6.36
C ASP A 187 -13.46 39.31 -5.46
N SER A 188 -12.22 39.31 -5.99
CA SER A 188 -11.03 39.73 -5.25
C SER A 188 -11.08 41.18 -4.81
N ALA A 189 -11.89 42.02 -5.44
CA ALA A 189 -12.03 43.43 -5.10
C ALA A 189 -12.83 43.67 -3.80
N ASN A 190 -13.81 42.80 -3.50
CA ASN A 190 -14.77 43.06 -2.42
C ASN A 190 -14.75 42.01 -1.30
N ASP A 191 -14.23 40.80 -1.55
CA ASP A 191 -14.17 39.74 -0.56
C ASP A 191 -12.78 39.09 -0.46
N PHE A 192 -12.54 38.44 0.67
CA PHE A 192 -11.40 37.54 0.84
C PHE A 192 -11.54 36.38 -0.14
N TRP A 193 -10.42 35.96 -0.70
CA TRP A 193 -10.41 34.89 -1.69
C TRP A 193 -9.32 33.88 -1.39
N PHE A 194 -9.54 32.66 -1.89
CA PHE A 194 -8.51 31.65 -2.03
C PHE A 194 -8.70 30.92 -3.36
N ALA A 195 -7.59 30.44 -3.89
CA ALA A 195 -7.52 29.52 -5.01
C ALA A 195 -6.59 28.38 -4.63
N ALA A 196 -7.01 27.15 -4.90
CA ALA A 196 -6.22 25.96 -4.64
C ALA A 196 -6.16 25.10 -5.89
N GLN A 197 -4.99 24.54 -6.16
CA GLN A 197 -4.73 23.71 -7.33
C GLN A 197 -4.03 22.43 -6.90
N ALA A 198 -4.41 21.32 -7.54
CA ALA A 198 -3.75 20.03 -7.43
C ALA A 198 -3.19 19.67 -8.81
N LEU A 199 -1.88 19.40 -8.91
CA LEU A 199 -1.20 19.06 -10.16
C LEU A 199 -0.47 17.72 -10.07
N GLN A 200 -0.45 16.98 -11.18
CA GLN A 200 0.28 15.73 -11.32
C GLN A 200 0.91 15.63 -12.71
N ASP A 201 2.14 15.09 -12.77
CA ASP A 201 2.83 14.70 -14.00
C ASP A 201 2.84 13.17 -14.16
N LEU A 202 1.94 12.61 -14.97
CA LEU A 202 1.80 11.16 -15.13
C LEU A 202 2.80 10.53 -16.09
N ASP A 203 3.36 11.31 -17.01
CA ASP A 203 4.23 10.85 -18.09
C ASP A 203 5.65 11.42 -18.03
N GLY A 204 5.93 12.28 -17.06
CA GLY A 204 7.25 12.85 -16.78
C GLY A 204 7.69 13.88 -17.82
N ASN A 205 6.74 14.53 -18.49
CA ASN A 205 7.01 15.45 -19.59
C ASN A 205 7.06 16.92 -19.14
N GLY A 206 6.82 17.20 -17.85
CA GLY A 206 6.78 18.55 -17.27
C GLY A 206 5.46 19.30 -17.51
N LYS A 207 4.47 18.66 -18.14
CA LYS A 207 3.10 19.16 -18.29
C LYS A 207 2.16 18.40 -17.38
N CYS A 208 1.38 19.15 -16.63
CA CYS A 208 0.55 18.61 -15.57
C CYS A 208 -0.91 18.49 -16.01
N ALA A 209 -1.55 17.46 -15.46
CA ALA A 209 -3.01 17.38 -15.35
C ALA A 209 -3.39 17.76 -13.92
N GLY A 210 -4.62 18.22 -13.71
CA GLY A 210 -4.96 18.74 -12.40
C GLY A 210 -6.41 19.11 -12.17
N PHE A 211 -6.62 19.67 -10.99
CA PHE A 211 -7.91 20.11 -10.50
C PHE A 211 -7.75 21.42 -9.72
N GLU A 212 -8.81 22.23 -9.73
CA GLU A 212 -8.84 23.50 -9.04
C GLU A 212 -10.11 23.69 -8.22
N ILE A 213 -10.00 24.47 -7.15
CA ILE A 213 -11.14 24.89 -6.33
C ILE A 213 -10.92 26.31 -5.81
N TYR A 214 -12.01 27.04 -5.66
CA TYR A 214 -12.02 28.48 -5.39
C TYR A 214 -12.95 28.84 -4.23
N ALA A 215 -12.67 29.96 -3.57
CA ALA A 215 -13.58 30.58 -2.62
C ALA A 215 -14.98 30.78 -3.23
N GLY A 216 -16.01 30.43 -2.47
CA GLY A 216 -17.41 30.59 -2.90
C GLY A 216 -17.89 29.64 -4.01
N LYS A 217 -17.00 28.86 -4.66
CA LYS A 217 -17.39 27.87 -5.67
C LYS A 217 -17.54 26.48 -5.05
N ALA A 218 -18.62 25.79 -5.43
CA ALA A 218 -18.91 24.46 -4.89
C ALA A 218 -18.13 23.35 -5.59
N ASP A 219 -17.91 23.51 -6.89
CA ASP A 219 -17.44 22.47 -7.79
C ASP A 219 -15.92 22.49 -7.90
N ILE A 220 -15.34 21.29 -7.95
CA ILE A 220 -13.93 21.09 -8.30
C ILE A 220 -13.85 21.09 -9.83
N ILE A 221 -13.00 21.94 -10.38
CA ILE A 221 -12.87 22.16 -11.82
C ILE A 221 -11.68 21.36 -12.32
N PRO A 222 -11.86 20.42 -13.27
CA PRO A 222 -10.74 19.74 -13.90
C PRO A 222 -9.99 20.69 -14.84
N LEU A 223 -8.67 20.58 -14.83
CA LEU A 223 -7.79 21.29 -15.75
C LEU A 223 -7.58 20.47 -17.03
N PRO A 224 -7.41 21.14 -18.19
CA PRO A 224 -7.03 20.47 -19.42
C PRO A 224 -5.65 19.81 -19.27
N GLU A 225 -5.55 18.53 -19.63
CA GLU A 225 -4.29 17.79 -19.61
C GLU A 225 -3.29 18.40 -20.60
N GLY A 226 -2.04 18.59 -20.16
CA GLY A 226 -0.93 18.94 -21.06
C GLY A 226 -0.73 20.44 -21.31
N GLU A 227 -1.57 21.30 -20.74
CA GLU A 227 -1.50 22.76 -20.94
C GLU A 227 -0.69 23.46 -19.84
N VAL A 228 -0.85 23.02 -18.60
CA VAL A 228 -0.23 23.63 -17.41
C VAL A 228 1.19 23.10 -17.19
N ASP A 229 2.15 23.99 -16.95
CA ASP A 229 3.51 23.59 -16.56
C ASP A 229 3.54 23.10 -15.11
N CYS A 230 4.26 22.01 -14.87
CA CYS A 230 4.45 21.48 -13.54
C CYS A 230 5.42 22.34 -12.70
N PRO A 231 5.20 22.42 -11.38
CA PRO A 231 6.11 23.09 -10.44
C PRO A 231 7.45 22.36 -10.24
#